data_AF-A0A1T2KZQ0-F1
#
_entry.id   AF-A0A1T2KZQ0-F1
#
_cell.length_a   1.000
_cell.length_b   1.000
_cell.length_c   1.000
_cell.angle_alpha   90.00
_cell.angle_beta   90.00
_cell.angle_gamma   90.00
#
_symmetry.space_group_name_H-M   'P 1'
#
loop_
_entity.id
_entity.type
_entity.pdbx_description
1 polymer ?
#
loop_
_entity_poly.entity_id
_entity_poly.type
_entity_poly.pdbx_seq_one_letter_code
_entity_poly.pdbx_strand_id
1 'polypeptide(L)'
;MKYVQYFNFTYRRTGTLWEGRYKATLLDSEAYLLTCYRYIELNPVRAGMVKHPGLYPWSSYRSNAFGEKQSGVTPHRLYMRLGKDEADRNAAYRQLFNKNIPSQTLDTIRQSTNKEWVLGNDCFKGRIEELTKRQAEPKGRGGDRRSKEYQQSKGINRV
;
A
#
# COMPACT_ATOMS: atom_id res chain seq x y z
N MET A 1 8.52 0.37 -24.54
CA MET A 1 8.20 1.56 -23.71
C MET A 1 8.74 2.81 -24.40
N LYS A 2 7.89 3.63 -25.04
CA LYS A 2 8.34 4.80 -25.81
C LYS A 2 9.04 5.86 -24.94
N TYR A 3 8.59 6.06 -23.70
CA TYR A 3 9.16 7.07 -22.80
C TYR A 3 10.60 6.79 -22.37
N VAL A 4 10.94 5.53 -22.04
CA VAL A 4 12.31 5.18 -21.61
C VAL A 4 13.31 5.39 -22.74
N GLN A 5 12.95 5.01 -23.98
CA GLN A 5 13.78 5.24 -25.16
C GLN A 5 13.98 6.73 -25.41
N TYR A 6 12.89 7.51 -25.37
CA TYR A 6 12.93 8.96 -25.50
C TYR A 6 13.85 9.59 -24.44
N PHE A 7 13.66 9.27 -23.16
CA PHE A 7 14.48 9.81 -22.06
C PHE A 7 15.96 9.47 -22.23
N ASN A 8 16.28 8.21 -22.53
CA ASN A 8 17.65 7.77 -22.74
C ASN A 8 18.32 8.51 -23.92
N PHE A 9 17.59 8.69 -25.02
CA PHE A 9 18.07 9.46 -26.16
C PHE A 9 18.30 10.93 -25.80
N THR A 10 17.33 11.58 -25.16
CA THR A 10 17.39 13.00 -24.78
C THR A 10 18.52 13.30 -23.79
N TYR A 11 18.70 12.46 -22.77
CA TYR A 11 19.67 12.70 -21.70
C TYR A 11 20.99 11.92 -21.89
N ARG A 12 21.20 11.31 -23.06
CA ARG A 12 22.39 10.49 -23.39
C ARG A 12 22.69 9.42 -22.34
N ARG A 13 21.65 8.74 -21.86
CA ARG A 13 21.74 7.64 -20.89
C ARG A 13 21.47 6.30 -21.56
N THR A 14 21.92 5.24 -20.93
CA THR A 14 21.64 3.86 -21.34
C THR A 14 21.07 3.07 -20.15
N GLY A 15 20.46 1.92 -20.43
CA GLY A 15 19.87 1.05 -19.40
C GLY A 15 18.40 1.35 -19.08
N THR A 16 17.93 0.75 -17.99
CA THR A 16 16.53 0.87 -17.54
C THR A 16 16.34 2.14 -16.72
N LEU A 17 15.20 2.83 -16.91
CA LEU A 17 14.83 3.98 -16.08
C LEU A 17 14.16 3.56 -14.77
N TRP A 18 13.53 2.39 -14.76
CA TRP A 18 12.74 1.88 -13.64
C TRP A 18 13.45 0.67 -13.03
N GLU A 19 13.48 0.62 -11.70
CA GLU A 19 14.12 -0.46 -10.94
C GLU A 19 13.36 -1.81 -11.04
N GLY A 20 12.10 -1.80 -11.47
CA GLY A 20 11.30 -3.02 -11.62
C GLY A 20 9.91 -2.78 -12.18
N ARG A 21 9.06 -3.82 -12.11
CA ARG A 21 7.65 -3.75 -12.51
C ARG A 21 6.86 -2.90 -11.51
N TYR A 22 5.95 -2.08 -12.04
CA TYR A 22 4.94 -1.40 -11.22
C TYR A 22 4.10 -2.43 -10.47
N LYS A 23 3.73 -2.12 -9.23
CA LYS A 23 2.91 -2.97 -8.37
C LYS A 23 1.61 -2.27 -8.05
N ALA A 24 0.50 -3.00 -8.16
CA ALA A 24 -0.82 -2.52 -7.79
C ALA A 24 -1.51 -3.47 -6.82
N THR A 25 -2.32 -2.92 -5.92
CA THR A 25 -3.00 -3.69 -4.89
C THR A 25 -4.35 -3.07 -4.61
N LEU A 26 -5.39 -3.89 -4.58
CA LEU A 26 -6.71 -3.48 -4.11
C LEU A 26 -6.68 -3.38 -2.58
N LEU A 27 -7.29 -2.33 -2.05
CA LEU A 27 -7.39 -2.11 -0.62
C LEU A 27 -8.83 -1.83 -0.19
N ASP A 28 -9.17 -2.24 1.02
CA ASP A 28 -10.40 -1.82 1.69
C ASP A 28 -10.25 -0.37 2.14
N SER A 29 -10.90 0.56 1.43
CA SER A 29 -10.71 2.00 1.65
C SER A 29 -11.12 2.44 3.05
N GLU A 30 -12.23 1.92 3.60
CA GLU A 30 -12.72 2.35 4.92
C GLU A 30 -11.72 1.98 6.01
N ALA A 31 -11.08 0.81 5.90
CA ALA A 31 -10.11 0.32 6.87
C ALA A 31 -8.69 0.89 6.66
N TYR A 32 -8.23 0.98 5.41
CA TYR A 32 -6.81 1.18 5.12
C TYR A 32 -6.46 2.49 4.43
N LEU A 33 -7.39 3.25 3.84
CA LEU A 33 -7.02 4.41 3.02
C LEU A 33 -6.19 5.43 3.80
N LEU A 34 -6.69 5.91 4.95
CA LEU A 34 -5.99 6.93 5.74
C LEU A 34 -4.69 6.37 6.36
N THR A 35 -4.66 5.07 6.65
CA THR A 35 -3.43 4.39 7.08
C THR A 35 -2.39 4.37 5.96
N CYS A 36 -2.80 4.12 4.70
CA CYS A 36 -1.95 4.19 3.53
C CYS A 36 -1.47 5.61 3.23
N TYR A 37 -2.31 6.63 3.44
CA TYR A 37 -1.89 8.03 3.33
C TYR A 37 -0.75 8.33 4.29
N ARG A 38 -0.93 8.00 5.58
CA ARG A 38 0.12 8.15 6.60
C ARG A 38 1.35 7.32 6.26
N TYR A 39 1.19 6.11 5.73
CA TYR A 39 2.30 5.30 5.25
C TYR A 39 3.10 6.08 4.22
N ILE A 40 2.48 6.57 3.16
CA ILE A 40 3.17 7.29 2.08
C ILE A 40 3.85 8.55 2.61
N GLU A 41 3.13 9.37 3.38
CA GLU A 41 3.62 10.66 3.86
C GLU A 41 4.73 10.53 4.90
N LEU A 42 4.80 9.41 5.63
CA LEU A 42 5.90 9.11 6.54
C LEU A 42 7.10 8.40 5.87
N ASN A 43 7.03 8.06 4.57
CA ASN A 43 8.17 7.46 3.87
C ASN A 43 9.44 8.34 3.93
N PRO A 44 9.38 9.67 3.64
CA PRO A 44 10.55 10.54 3.74
C PRO A 44 11.15 10.61 5.15
N VAL A 45 10.30 10.53 6.17
CA VAL A 45 10.74 10.49 7.57
C VAL A 45 11.43 9.17 7.88
N ARG A 46 10.84 8.04 7.48
CA ARG A 46 11.45 6.71 7.65
C ARG A 46 12.75 6.53 6.87
N ALA A 47 12.88 7.21 5.74
CA ALA A 47 14.12 7.25 4.95
C ALA A 47 15.18 8.21 5.51
N GLY A 48 14.89 8.92 6.61
CA GLY A 48 15.80 9.87 7.23
C GLY A 48 16.01 11.17 6.44
N MET A 49 15.16 11.45 5.44
CA MET A 49 15.29 12.64 4.58
C MET A 49 14.82 13.91 5.29
N VAL A 50 13.78 13.80 6.13
CA VAL A 50 13.22 14.91 6.91
C VAL A 50 12.76 14.43 8.29
N LYS A 51 12.68 15.35 9.26
CA LYS A 51 12.23 15.03 10.63
C LYS A 51 10.70 14.95 10.79
N HIS A 52 9.96 15.56 9.86
CA HIS A 52 8.50 15.65 9.92
C HIS A 52 7.92 15.61 8.50
N PRO A 53 6.78 14.93 8.24
CA PRO A 53 6.24 14.78 6.89
C PRO A 53 5.93 16.13 6.21
N GLY A 54 5.51 17.14 6.97
CA GLY A 54 5.28 18.50 6.46
C GLY A 54 6.52 19.23 5.92
N LEU A 55 7.73 18.72 6.19
CA LEU A 55 8.98 19.28 5.65
C LEU A 55 9.33 18.68 4.28
N TYR A 56 8.62 17.65 3.81
CA TYR A 56 8.85 17.05 2.50
C TYR A 56 7.91 17.67 1.45
N PRO A 57 8.42 18.49 0.52
CA PRO A 57 7.58 19.29 -0.38
C PRO A 57 6.88 18.45 -1.46
N TRP A 58 7.39 17.26 -1.77
CA TRP A 58 6.88 16.39 -2.83
C TRP A 58 5.88 15.35 -2.30
N SER A 59 4.96 15.77 -1.43
CA SER A 59 3.86 14.94 -0.94
C SER A 59 2.57 15.75 -0.80
N SER A 60 1.44 15.05 -0.72
CA SER A 60 0.12 15.63 -0.44
C SER A 60 -0.04 16.09 1.00
N TYR A 61 0.93 15.84 1.89
CA TYR A 61 0.79 16.13 3.33
C TYR A 61 0.41 17.58 3.56
N ARG A 62 1.08 18.53 2.90
CA ARG A 62 0.81 19.96 3.11
C ARG A 62 -0.59 20.37 2.65
N SER A 63 -1.09 19.75 1.57
CA SER A 63 -2.47 19.96 1.11
C SER A 63 -3.49 19.41 2.11
N ASN A 64 -3.30 18.16 2.56
CA ASN A 64 -4.21 17.49 3.48
C ASN A 64 -4.13 18.00 4.94
N ALA A 65 -2.96 18.49 5.36
CA ALA A 65 -2.70 18.90 6.74
C ALA A 65 -2.79 20.41 6.94
N PHE A 66 -2.57 21.22 5.91
CA PHE A 66 -2.51 22.69 6.02
C PHE A 66 -3.36 23.42 4.98
N GLY A 67 -4.08 22.71 4.11
CA GLY A 67 -4.94 23.34 3.09
C GLY A 67 -4.16 23.98 1.95
N GLU A 68 -2.87 23.66 1.80
CA GLU A 68 -2.07 24.23 0.73
C GLU A 68 -2.58 23.76 -0.64
N LYS A 69 -2.76 24.71 -1.55
CA LYS A 69 -3.20 24.41 -2.92
C LYS A 69 -2.06 23.72 -3.67
N GLN A 70 -2.32 22.48 -4.08
CA GLN A 70 -1.42 21.70 -4.91
C GLN A 70 -2.18 21.20 -6.14
N SER A 71 -1.60 21.38 -7.33
CA SER A 71 -2.19 20.86 -8.55
C SER A 71 -2.14 19.33 -8.56
N GLY A 72 -3.19 18.69 -9.09
CA GLY A 72 -3.24 17.23 -9.21
C GLY A 72 -3.62 16.46 -7.94
N VAL A 73 -4.06 17.15 -6.87
CA VAL A 73 -4.60 16.51 -5.66
C VAL A 73 -6.12 16.59 -5.66
N THR A 74 -6.79 15.44 -5.79
CA THR A 74 -8.24 15.33 -5.67
C THR A 74 -8.59 14.69 -4.32
N PRO A 75 -9.30 15.39 -3.42
CA PRO A 75 -9.66 14.84 -2.12
C PRO A 75 -10.54 13.60 -2.24
N HIS A 76 -10.16 12.51 -1.55
CA HIS A 76 -10.99 11.31 -1.49
C HIS A 76 -12.16 11.49 -0.51
N ARG A 77 -13.31 10.86 -0.76
CA ARG A 77 -14.51 10.95 0.09
C ARG A 77 -14.26 10.67 1.58
N LEU A 78 -13.34 9.75 1.90
CA LEU A 78 -13.00 9.41 3.29
C LEU A 78 -12.15 10.48 3.98
N TYR A 79 -11.30 11.19 3.23
CA TYR A 79 -10.64 12.37 3.74
C TYR A 79 -11.68 13.48 4.00
N MET A 80 -12.63 13.67 3.08
CA MET A 80 -13.70 14.66 3.23
C MET A 80 -14.57 14.40 4.47
N ARG A 81 -14.73 13.13 4.88
CA ARG A 81 -15.46 12.74 6.09
C ARG A 81 -14.73 13.05 7.42
N LEU A 82 -13.47 13.48 7.39
CA LEU A 82 -12.71 13.80 8.61
C LEU A 82 -13.22 15.05 9.33
N GLY A 83 -13.90 15.94 8.64
CA GLY A 83 -14.32 17.23 9.19
C GLY A 83 -15.34 17.92 8.29
N LYS A 84 -16.16 18.79 8.88
CA LYS A 84 -17.26 19.47 8.18
C LYS A 84 -16.72 20.53 7.22
N ASP A 85 -15.71 21.26 7.66
CA ASP A 85 -15.01 22.26 6.88
C ASP A 85 -13.52 21.91 6.71
N GLU A 86 -12.79 22.78 6.02
CA GLU A 86 -11.37 22.56 5.74
C GLU A 86 -10.50 22.62 7.00
N ALA A 87 -10.81 23.51 7.94
CA ALA A 87 -10.04 23.66 9.17
C ALA A 87 -10.15 22.39 10.02
N ASP A 88 -11.36 21.87 10.18
CA ASP A 88 -11.66 20.62 10.88
C ASP A 88 -10.94 19.44 10.23
N ARG A 89 -11.03 19.31 8.90
CA ARG A 89 -10.36 18.22 8.15
C ARG A 89 -8.86 18.26 8.33
N ASN A 90 -8.25 19.43 8.15
CA ASN A 90 -6.81 19.62 8.31
C ASN A 90 -6.38 19.28 9.74
N ALA A 91 -7.15 19.68 10.75
CA ALA A 91 -6.87 19.38 12.15
C ALA A 91 -6.97 17.87 12.45
N ALA A 92 -8.07 17.23 12.04
CA ALA A 92 -8.26 15.79 12.19
C ALA A 92 -7.16 15.01 11.46
N TYR A 93 -6.76 15.46 10.26
CA TYR A 93 -5.70 14.83 9.49
C TYR A 93 -4.36 14.88 10.21
N ARG A 94 -3.96 16.04 10.76
CA ARG A 94 -2.74 16.16 11.58
C ARG A 94 -2.76 15.22 12.78
N GLN A 95 -3.91 15.09 13.46
CA GLN A 95 -4.04 14.20 14.62
C GLN A 95 -3.77 12.72 14.29
N LEU A 96 -3.98 12.30 13.04
CA LEU A 96 -3.64 10.93 12.62
C LEU A 96 -2.15 10.62 12.78
N PHE A 97 -1.27 11.63 12.72
CA PHE A 97 0.19 11.46 12.83
C PHE A 97 0.69 11.44 14.29
N ASN A 98 -0.17 11.76 15.26
CA ASN A 98 0.19 11.72 16.68
C ASN A 98 0.37 10.30 17.22
N LYS A 99 -0.25 9.31 16.56
CA LYS A 99 -0.10 7.90 16.90
C LYS A 99 0.87 7.25 15.92
N ASN A 100 1.68 6.31 16.40
CA ASN A 100 2.49 5.48 15.52
C ASN A 100 1.62 4.47 14.77
N ILE A 101 2.02 4.11 13.55
CA ILE A 101 1.42 2.97 12.84
C ILE A 101 2.06 1.70 13.41
N PRO A 102 1.28 0.70 13.88
CA PRO A 102 1.84 -0.56 14.37
C PRO A 102 2.73 -1.22 13.33
N SER A 103 3.83 -1.85 13.76
CA SER A 103 4.78 -2.53 12.85
C SER A 103 4.09 -3.60 12.01
N GLN A 104 3.21 -4.39 12.63
CA GLN A 104 2.41 -5.41 11.95
C GLN A 104 1.60 -4.81 10.78
N THR A 105 0.98 -3.64 10.97
CA THR A 105 0.23 -2.96 9.90
C THR A 105 1.14 -2.50 8.77
N LEU A 106 2.32 -1.97 9.08
CA LEU A 106 3.31 -1.60 8.07
C LEU A 106 3.74 -2.82 7.25
N ASP A 107 3.97 -3.95 7.92
CA ASP A 107 4.36 -5.19 7.28
C ASP A 107 3.24 -5.75 6.42
N THR A 108 1.98 -5.69 6.86
CA THR A 108 0.83 -6.06 6.04
C THR A 108 0.76 -5.21 4.76
N ILE A 109 0.85 -3.88 4.87
CA ILE A 109 0.85 -2.99 3.69
C ILE A 109 1.99 -3.38 2.74
N ARG A 110 3.21 -3.53 3.25
CA ARG A 110 4.39 -3.88 2.43
C ARG A 110 4.24 -5.24 1.78
N GLN A 111 3.79 -6.26 2.51
CA GLN A 111 3.64 -7.61 1.98
C GLN A 111 2.54 -7.68 0.92
N SER A 112 1.39 -7.06 1.17
CA SER A 112 0.30 -6.95 0.20
C SER A 112 0.76 -6.23 -1.06
N THR A 113 1.39 -5.05 -0.95
CA THR A 113 1.92 -4.33 -2.11
C THR A 113 3.00 -5.10 -2.85
N ASN A 114 3.96 -5.72 -2.14
CA ASN A 114 5.09 -6.38 -2.78
C ASN A 114 4.73 -7.65 -3.53
N LYS A 115 3.67 -8.32 -3.09
CA LYS A 115 3.15 -9.57 -3.67
C LYS A 115 1.86 -9.36 -4.47
N GLU A 116 1.38 -8.12 -4.55
CA GLU A 116 0.13 -7.73 -5.23
C GLU A 116 -1.11 -8.46 -4.70
N TRP A 117 -1.14 -8.72 -3.39
CA TRP A 117 -2.29 -9.31 -2.69
C TRP A 117 -3.22 -8.24 -2.13
N VAL A 118 -4.50 -8.56 -2.01
CA VAL A 118 -5.52 -7.64 -1.50
C VAL A 118 -5.21 -7.23 -0.06
N LEU A 119 -5.30 -5.93 0.22
CA LEU A 119 -5.16 -5.34 1.55
C LEU A 119 -6.53 -5.10 2.16
N GLY A 120 -7.02 -6.05 2.95
CA GLY A 120 -8.33 -5.97 3.58
C GLY A 120 -8.52 -7.08 4.60
N ASN A 121 -9.65 -7.07 5.30
CA ASN A 121 -10.05 -8.19 6.15
C ASN A 121 -10.54 -9.38 5.30
N ASP A 122 -10.80 -10.52 5.93
CA ASP A 122 -11.15 -11.76 5.23
C ASP A 122 -12.48 -11.67 4.49
N CYS A 123 -13.45 -10.92 5.03
CA CYS A 123 -14.71 -10.63 4.35
C CYS A 123 -14.49 -9.85 3.03
N PHE A 124 -13.67 -8.80 3.08
CA PHE A 124 -13.33 -8.00 1.91
C PHE A 124 -12.57 -8.83 0.88
N LYS A 125 -11.58 -9.63 1.32
CA LYS A 125 -10.84 -10.52 0.43
C LYS A 125 -11.78 -11.50 -0.27
N GLY A 126 -12.64 -12.20 0.47
CA GLY A 126 -13.61 -13.14 -0.10
C GLY A 126 -14.53 -12.48 -1.15
N ARG A 127 -15.02 -11.27 -0.87
CA ARG A 127 -15.81 -10.48 -1.83
C ARG A 127 -15.01 -10.14 -3.09
N ILE A 128 -13.73 -9.77 -2.96
CA ILE A 128 -12.87 -9.48 -4.13
C ILE A 128 -12.61 -10.75 -4.93
N GLU A 129 -12.41 -11.90 -4.29
CA GLU A 129 -12.26 -13.18 -5.00
C GLU A 129 -13.52 -13.52 -5.78
N GLU A 130 -14.69 -13.31 -5.19
CA GLU A 130 -15.97 -13.56 -5.84
C GLU A 130 -16.18 -12.66 -7.07
N LEU A 131 -15.84 -11.37 -6.96
CA LEU A 131 -16.00 -10.39 -8.05
C LEU A 131 -14.99 -10.58 -9.18
N THR A 132 -13.73 -10.87 -8.84
CA THR A 132 -12.64 -10.94 -9.82
C THR A 132 -12.39 -12.34 -10.36
N LYS A 133 -12.95 -13.37 -9.70
CA LYS A 133 -12.64 -14.79 -9.93
C LYS A 133 -11.14 -15.09 -9.85
N ARG A 134 -10.40 -14.27 -9.09
CA ARG A 134 -8.96 -14.40 -8.85
C ARG A 134 -8.71 -14.52 -7.36
N GLN A 135 -7.56 -15.08 -7.04
CA GLN A 135 -7.16 -15.22 -5.65
C GLN A 135 -6.74 -13.87 -5.05
N ALA A 136 -7.19 -13.59 -3.83
CA ALA A 136 -6.95 -12.33 -3.12
C ALA A 136 -5.76 -12.39 -2.15
N GLU A 137 -5.36 -13.59 -1.74
CA GLU A 137 -4.25 -13.84 -0.81
C GLU A 137 -3.50 -15.13 -1.18
N PRO A 138 -2.30 -15.45 -0.65
CA PRO A 138 -1.61 -16.69 -1.04
C PRO A 138 -2.27 -17.93 -0.40
N LYS A 139 -2.38 -19.05 -1.15
CA LYS A 139 -2.72 -20.34 -0.50
C LYS A 139 -1.53 -20.77 0.35
N GLY A 140 -1.81 -21.48 1.44
CA GLY A 140 -0.80 -22.25 2.13
C GLY A 140 -0.02 -23.08 1.11
N ARG A 141 1.32 -23.01 1.16
CA ARG A 141 2.14 -23.91 0.34
C ARG A 141 1.82 -25.33 0.76
N GLY A 142 1.59 -26.23 -0.19
CA GLY A 142 1.44 -27.64 0.12
C GLY A 142 2.64 -28.10 0.94
N GLY A 143 2.36 -28.70 2.11
CA GLY A 143 3.41 -29.21 3.00
C GLY A 143 4.30 -30.25 2.31
N ASP A 144 5.36 -30.67 3.00
CA ASP A 144 6.22 -31.73 2.48
C ASP A 144 5.40 -33.00 2.23
N ARG A 145 5.18 -33.33 0.96
CA ARG A 145 4.42 -34.51 0.55
C ARG A 145 5.12 -35.82 0.93
N ARG A 146 6.39 -35.74 1.36
CA ARG A 146 7.17 -36.86 1.87
C ARG A 146 7.15 -36.95 3.40
N SER A 147 6.55 -35.99 4.12
CA SER A 147 6.44 -36.08 5.58
C SER A 147 5.52 -37.24 5.97
N LYS A 148 5.83 -37.87 7.10
CA LYS A 148 5.01 -38.97 7.66
C LYS A 148 3.58 -38.50 7.95
N GLU A 149 3.42 -37.27 8.42
CA GLU A 149 2.13 -36.62 8.69
C GLU A 149 1.28 -36.47 7.42
N TYR A 150 1.91 -36.08 6.30
CA TYR A 150 1.21 -35.97 5.02
C TYR A 150 0.82 -37.35 4.46
N GLN A 151 1.71 -38.34 4.54
CA GLN A 151 1.43 -39.70 4.07
C GLN A 151 0.33 -40.39 4.89
N GLN A 152 0.33 -40.20 6.22
CA GLN A 152 -0.72 -40.67 7.12
C GLN A 152 -2.07 -40.00 6.84
N SER A 153 -2.11 -38.67 6.70
CA SER A 153 -3.37 -37.93 6.43
C SER A 153 -3.99 -38.25 5.06
N LYS A 154 -3.21 -38.77 4.11
CA LYS A 154 -3.68 -39.23 2.79
C LYS A 154 -3.94 -40.73 2.70
N GLY A 155 -3.73 -41.49 3.79
CA GLY A 155 -3.94 -42.95 3.79
C GLY A 155 -2.99 -43.70 2.87
N ILE A 156 -1.82 -43.14 2.55
CA ILE A 156 -0.82 -43.78 1.68
C ILE A 156 0.06 -44.65 2.58
N ASN A 157 -0.41 -45.86 2.90
CA ASN A 157 0.47 -46.90 3.44
C ASN A 157 1.32 -47.44 2.28
N ARG A 158 2.59 -47.03 2.22
CA ARG A 158 3.56 -47.74 1.38
C ARG A 158 3.85 -49.08 2.06
N VAL A 159 3.47 -50.16 1.37
CA VAL A 159 3.93 -51.54 1.62
C VAL A 159 5.44 -51.60 1.43
#